data_AF-A0A519KCJ7-F1
#
_entry.id   AF-A0A519KCJ7-F1
#
_cell.length_a   1.000
_cell.length_b   1.000
_cell.length_c   1.000
_cell.angle_alpha   90.00
_cell.angle_beta   90.00
_cell.angle_gamma   90.00
#
_symmetry.space_group_name_H-M   'P 1'
#
loop_
_entity.id
_entity.type
_entity.pdbx_description
1 polymer ?
#
loop_
_entity_poly.entity_id
_entity_poly.type
_entity_poly.pdbx_seq_one_letter_code
_entity_poly.pdbx_strand_id
1 'polypeptide(L)' 'MTQKAFIFDLDGVIVDTAKYHYLAWQKIARELGIEFTPEHNEELKGVSRVRSLDIILGLGKVEAT' A
#
# COMPACT_ATOMS: atom_id res chain seq x y z
N MET A 1 -14.96 27.88 23.45
CA MET A 1 -14.79 26.42 23.56
C MET A 1 -13.30 26.12 23.54
N THR A 2 -12.79 25.42 24.54
CA THR A 2 -11.39 24.96 24.55
C THR A 2 -11.32 23.60 23.85
N GLN A 3 -10.60 23.51 22.73
CA GLN A 3 -10.34 22.22 22.07
C GLN A 3 -9.49 21.35 23.00
N LYS A 4 -9.94 20.10 23.24
CA LYS A 4 -9.33 19.20 24.23
C LYS A 4 -8.22 18.32 23.66
N ALA A 5 -8.33 17.91 22.39
CA ALA A 5 -7.32 17.08 21.71
C ALA A 5 -7.57 17.06 20.19
N PHE A 6 -6.52 16.69 19.44
CA PHE A 6 -6.56 16.37 18.02
C PHE A 6 -5.86 15.03 17.80
N ILE A 7 -6.41 14.19 16.92
CA ILE A 7 -5.83 12.90 16.52
C ILE A 7 -5.44 13.04 15.06
N PHE A 8 -4.19 12.70 14.75
CA PHE A 8 -3.64 12.77 13.42
C PHE A 8 -3.28 11.38 12.93
N ASP A 9 -3.59 11.14 11.66
CA ASP A 9 -3.00 10.02 10.92
C ASP A 9 -1.54 10.35 10.58
N LEU A 10 -0.78 9.36 10.11
CA LEU A 10 0.61 9.53 9.71
C LEU A 10 0.73 9.92 8.23
N ASP A 11 0.25 9.06 7.34
CA ASP A 11 0.46 9.17 5.89
C ASP A 11 -0.33 10.35 5.32
N GLY A 12 0.34 11.22 4.58
CA GLY A 12 -0.25 12.42 3.98
C GLY A 12 -0.69 13.50 4.97
N VAL A 13 -0.64 13.25 6.29
CA VAL A 13 -0.98 14.20 7.34
C VAL A 13 0.26 14.74 8.02
N ILE A 14 1.11 13.87 8.59
CA ILE A 14 2.38 14.26 9.21
C ILE A 14 3.53 14.13 8.21
N VAL A 15 3.48 13.10 7.35
CA VAL A 15 4.53 12.82 6.35
C VAL A 15 3.94 12.09 5.14
N ASP A 16 4.43 12.39 3.94
CA ASP A 16 4.09 11.66 2.73
C ASP A 16 4.90 10.35 2.65
N THR A 17 4.22 9.23 2.90
CA THR A 17 4.77 7.88 2.86
C THR A 17 4.21 6.99 1.75
N ALA A 18 3.14 7.42 1.08
CA ALA A 18 2.50 6.67 -0.02
C ALA A 18 3.50 6.24 -1.12
N LYS A 19 4.45 7.12 -1.47
CA LYS A 19 5.49 6.80 -2.46
C LYS A 19 6.41 5.65 -2.04
N TYR A 20 6.69 5.52 -0.74
CA TYR A 20 7.57 4.45 -0.24
C TYR A 20 6.84 3.12 -0.18
N HIS A 21 5.54 3.13 0.14
CA HIS A 21 4.69 1.95 0.03
C HIS A 21 4.63 1.44 -1.41
N TYR A 22 4.43 2.34 -2.38
CA TYR A 22 4.45 1.98 -3.80
C TYR A 22 5.78 1.34 -4.20
N LEU A 23 6.92 1.95 -3.87
CA LEU A 23 8.25 1.40 -4.21
C LEU A 23 8.50 0.03 -3.58
N ALA A 24 8.04 -0.18 -2.34
CA ALA A 24 8.17 -1.46 -1.65
C ALA A 24 7.33 -2.56 -2.34
N TRP A 25 6.07 -2.26 -2.66
CA TRP A 25 5.20 -3.20 -3.37
C TRP A 25 5.66 -3.48 -4.80
N GLN A 26 6.11 -2.45 -5.52
CA GLN A 26 6.69 -2.60 -6.85
C GLN A 26 7.93 -3.50 -6.82
N LYS A 27 8.76 -3.41 -5.78
CA LYS A 27 9.91 -4.29 -5.60
C LYS A 27 9.47 -5.75 -5.45
N ILE A 28 8.51 -6.02 -4.57
CA ILE A 28 7.98 -7.38 -4.35
C ILE A 28 7.33 -7.93 -5.63
N ALA A 29 6.48 -7.15 -6.28
CA ALA A 29 5.82 -7.55 -7.53
C ALA A 29 6.84 -7.92 -8.61
N ARG A 30 7.89 -7.11 -8.78
CA ARG A 30 8.99 -7.40 -9.72
C ARG A 30 9.75 -8.68 -9.39
N GLU A 31 10.02 -8.96 -8.11
CA GLU A 31 10.66 -10.20 -7.67
C GLU A 31 9.79 -11.44 -7.99
N LEU A 32 8.46 -11.26 -8.04
CA LEU A 32 7.49 -12.29 -8.38
C LEU A 32 7.11 -12.31 -9.89
N GLY A 33 7.68 -11.43 -10.71
CA GLY A 33 7.33 -11.31 -12.13
C GLY A 33 5.94 -10.73 -12.40
N ILE A 34 5.38 -9.98 -11.44
CA ILE A 34 4.05 -9.37 -11.51
C ILE A 34 4.18 -7.90 -11.96
N GLU A 35 3.40 -7.51 -12.95
CA GLU A 35 3.30 -6.11 -13.35
C GLU A 35 2.51 -5.31 -12.31
N PHE A 36 3.16 -4.29 -11.73
CA PHE A 36 2.56 -3.45 -10.71
C PHE A 36 2.73 -1.97 -11.07
N THR A 37 1.61 -1.32 -11.39
CA THR A 37 1.55 0.06 -11.86
C THR A 37 1.05 1.01 -10.76
N PRO A 38 1.19 2.33 -10.94
CA PRO A 38 0.58 3.30 -10.02
C PRO A 38 -0.93 3.13 -9.87
N GLU A 39 -1.63 2.70 -10.92
CA GLU A 39 -3.08 2.45 -10.89
C GLU A 39 -3.43 1.28 -9.95
N HIS A 40 -2.66 0.19 -9.98
CA HIS A 40 -2.83 -0.91 -9.02
C HIS A 40 -2.56 -0.46 -7.57
N ASN A 41 -1.66 0.50 -7.36
CA ASN A 41 -1.33 1.00 -6.03
C ASN A 41 -2.47 1.81 -5.40
N GLU A 42 -3.33 2.44 -6.20
CA GLU A 42 -4.53 3.12 -5.70
C GLU A 42 -5.48 2.15 -5.00
N GLU A 43 -5.56 0.90 -5.47
CA GLU A 43 -6.38 -0.16 -4.83
C GLU A 43 -5.85 -0.58 -3.46
N LEU A 44 -4.60 -0.25 -3.13
CA LEU A 44 -3.97 -0.60 -1.86
C LEU A 44 -4.18 0.47 -0.76
N LYS A 45 -4.71 1.65 -1.10
CA LYS A 45 -4.90 2.74 -0.14
C LYS A 45 -5.90 2.35 0.94
N GLY A 46 -5.49 2.47 2.21
CA GLY A 46 -6.32 2.11 3.36
C GLY A 46 -6.53 0.60 3.54
N VAL A 47 -5.81 -0.23 2.77
CA VAL A 47 -5.88 -1.68 2.86
C VAL A 47 -4.82 -2.20 3.82
N SER A 48 -5.15 -3.24 4.59
CA SER A 48 -4.18 -3.87 5.49
C SER A 48 -3.07 -4.57 4.70
N ARG A 49 -1.87 -4.67 5.28
CA ARG A 49 -0.68 -5.23 4.61
C ARG A 49 -0.91 -6.61 3.99
N VAL A 50 -1.60 -7.50 4.70
CA VAL A 50 -1.91 -8.86 4.22
C VAL A 50 -2.83 -8.79 3.01
N ARG A 51 -3.90 -7.99 3.10
CA ARG A 51 -4.84 -7.84 2.01
C ARG A 51 -4.20 -7.16 0.79
N SER A 52 -3.27 -6.22 1.00
CA SER A 52 -2.50 -5.63 -0.10
C SER A 52 -1.64 -6.66 -0.82
N LEU A 53 -1.03 -7.58 -0.08
CA LEU A 53 -0.28 -8.70 -0.67
C LEU A 53 -1.22 -9.62 -1.47
N ASP A 54 -2.40 -9.97 -0.93
CA ASP A 54 -3.37 -10.80 -1.65
C ASP A 54 -3.79 -10.18 -2.99
N ILE A 55 -4.01 -8.87 -3.03
CA ILE A 55 -4.34 -8.13 -4.25
C ILE A 55 -3.20 -8.26 -5.26
N ILE A 56 -1.95 -8.00 -4.83
CA ILE A 56 -0.77 -8.10 -5.71
C ILE A 56 -0.58 -9.51 -6.25
N LEU A 57 -0.70 -10.52 -5.41
CA LEU A 57 -0.63 -11.93 -5.81
C LEU A 57 -1.74 -12.29 -6.82
N GLY A 58 -2.94 -11.77 -6.61
CA GLY A 58 -4.08 -11.91 -7.52
C GLY A 58 -3.82 -11.36 -8.91
N LEU A 59 -3.12 -10.22 -9.05
CA LEU A 59 -2.70 -9.66 -10.34
C LEU A 59 -1.80 -10.64 -11.13
N GLY A 60 -0.92 -11.34 -10.42
CA GLY A 60 0.01 -12.30 -11.00
C GLY A 60 -0.53 -13.74 -11.14
N LYS A 61 -1.72 -14.04 -10.59
CA LYS A 61 -2.20 -15.42 -10.39
C LYS A 61 -1.18 -16.30 -9.67
N VAL A 62 -0.47 -15.72 -8.69
CA VAL A 62 0.52 -16.40 -7.87
C VAL A 62 -0.13 -16.78 -6.55
N GLU A 63 0.08 -18.01 -6.08
CA GLU A 63 -0.30 -18.41 -4.73
C GLU A 63 0.92 -18.34 -3.81
N ALA A 64 0.78 -17.68 -2.66
CA ALA A 64 1.80 -17.72 -1.61
C ALA A 64 1.72 -19.06 -0.87
N THR A 65 2.81 -19.83 -0.90
CA THR A 65 3.03 -21.03 -0.08
C THR A 65 3.48 -20.69 1.34
#